data_AF-A0A150JNN0-F1
#
_entry.id   AF-A0A150JNN0-F1
#
_cell.length_a   1.000
_cell.length_b   1.000
_cell.length_c   1.000
_cell.angle_alpha   90.00
_cell.angle_beta   90.00
_cell.angle_gamma   90.00
#
_symmetry.space_group_name_H-M   'P 1'
#
loop_
_entity.id
_entity.type
_entity.pdbx_description
1 polymer ?
#
loop_
_entity_poly.entity_id
_entity_poly.type
_entity_poly.pdbx_seq_one_letter_code
_entity_poly.pdbx_strand_id
1 'polypeptide(L)' 'MPVSPIGPVRDVLRNAITEMPPNKILMGQNLYGYDWTLPYQTGTTARAVSPQQAIRLAGAHNVPILYDTTSQAPHFN' A
#
# COMPACT_ATOMS: atom_id res chain seq x y z
N MET A 1 -2.33 4.24 6.35
CA MET A 1 -0.99 4.45 5.75
C MET A 1 -0.87 3.61 4.47
N PRO A 2 -0.05 4.00 3.48
CA PRO A 2 0.14 3.20 2.26
C PRO A 2 0.90 1.90 2.55
N VAL A 3 0.60 0.82 1.82
CA VAL A 3 1.26 -0.49 2.01
C VAL A 3 2.69 -0.51 1.44
N SER A 4 2.93 0.14 0.31
CA SER A 4 4.23 0.20 -0.38
C SER A 4 4.49 1.60 -0.97
N PRO A 5 4.69 2.63 -0.14
CA PRO A 5 4.88 4.00 -0.60
C PRO A 5 6.10 4.13 -1.53
N ILE A 6 5.93 4.84 -2.66
CA ILE A 6 6.96 4.92 -3.71
C ILE A 6 8.30 5.52 -3.25
N GLY A 7 8.29 6.40 -2.24
CA GLY A 7 9.49 7.02 -1.67
C GLY A 7 10.43 5.98 -1.03
N PRO A 8 10.02 5.33 0.07
CA PRO A 8 10.79 4.25 0.68
C PRO A 8 11.14 3.10 -0.27
N VAL A 9 10.24 2.73 -1.19
CA VAL A 9 10.54 1.73 -2.23
C VAL A 9 11.71 2.18 -3.11
N ARG A 10 11.73 3.45 -3.54
CA ARG A 10 12.82 4.03 -4.33
C ARG A 10 14.13 4.03 -3.57
N ASP A 11 14.11 4.34 -2.27
CA ASP A 11 15.32 4.37 -1.45
C ASP A 11 15.94 2.98 -1.31
N VAL A 12 15.12 1.95 -1.08
CA VAL A 12 15.57 0.55 -1.03
C VAL A 12 16.16 0.11 -2.37
N LEU A 13 15.50 0.42 -3.49
CA LEU A 13 16.01 0.05 -4.82
C LEU A 13 17.30 0.80 -5.16
N ARG A 14 17.43 2.08 -4.77
CA ARG A 14 18.67 2.86 -4.94
C ARG A 14 19.83 2.27 -4.16
N ASN A 15 19.60 1.77 -2.96
CA ASN A 15 20.63 1.07 -2.19
C ASN A 15 20.94 -0.30 -2.82
N ALA A 16 19.94 -1.05 -3.27
CA ALA A 16 20.17 -2.37 -3.85
C ALA A 16 21.08 -2.33 -5.09
N ILE A 17 20.97 -1.28 -5.93
CA ILE A 17 21.81 -1.14 -7.13
C ILE A 17 23.27 -0.73 -6.84
N THR A 18 23.61 -0.27 -5.62
CA THR A 18 25.02 -0.07 -5.24
C THR A 18 25.69 -1.39 -4.87
N GLU A 19 24.91 -2.39 -4.47
CA GLU A 19 25.39 -3.69 -3.96
C GLU A 19 25.35 -4.81 -5.01
N MET A 20 24.50 -4.70 -6.05
CA MET A 20 24.40 -5.73 -7.08
C MET A 20 23.90 -5.21 -8.45
N PRO A 21 24.17 -5.94 -9.55
CA PRO A 21 23.65 -5.59 -10.87
C PRO A 21 22.12 -5.44 -10.90
N PRO A 22 21.58 -4.38 -11.51
CA PRO A 22 20.14 -4.07 -11.46
C PRO A 22 19.27 -5.14 -12.14
N ASN A 23 19.80 -5.86 -13.13
CA ASN A 23 19.09 -6.93 -13.83
C ASN A 23 18.85 -8.19 -12.98
N LYS A 24 19.39 -8.24 -11.75
CA LYS A 24 19.12 -9.31 -10.78
C LYS A 24 18.06 -8.92 -9.74
N ILE A 25 17.59 -7.68 -9.74
CA ILE A 25 16.67 -7.17 -8.73
C ILE A 25 15.23 -7.38 -9.18
N LEU A 26 14.49 -8.18 -8.41
CA LEU A 26 13.04 -8.31 -8.53
C LEU A 26 12.38 -7.55 -7.39
N MET A 27 11.67 -6.48 -7.72
CA MET A 27 10.93 -5.70 -6.74
C MET A 27 9.69 -6.47 -6.28
N GLY A 28 9.58 -6.73 -4.97
CA GLY A 28 8.35 -7.25 -4.39
C GLY A 28 7.22 -6.23 -4.48
N GLN A 29 6.06 -6.66 -4.97
CA GLN A 29 4.87 -5.83 -5.10
C GLN A 29 3.69 -6.49 -4.39
N ASN A 30 3.06 -5.79 -3.46
CA ASN A 30 1.84 -6.25 -2.81
C ASN A 30 0.66 -6.19 -3.79
N LEU A 31 -0.15 -7.25 -3.77
CA LEU A 31 -1.46 -7.32 -4.44
C LEU A 31 -2.62 -7.20 -3.45
N TYR A 32 -2.32 -6.80 -2.22
CA TYR A 32 -3.27 -6.60 -1.13
C TYR A 32 -3.15 -5.18 -0.54
N GLY A 33 -4.27 -4.67 -0.07
CA GLY A 33 -4.40 -3.52 0.84
C GLY A 33 -4.88 -3.99 2.21
N TYR A 34 -5.16 -3.04 3.10
CA TYR A 34 -5.69 -3.30 4.43
C TYR A 34 -6.86 -2.38 4.74
N ASP A 35 -7.85 -2.95 5.42
CA ASP A 35 -8.98 -2.28 6.03
C ASP A 35 -8.75 -2.24 7.54
N TRP A 36 -8.55 -1.03 8.07
CA TRP A 36 -8.26 -0.78 9.49
C TRP A 36 -9.47 -0.19 10.20
N THR A 37 -9.91 -0.84 11.27
CA THR A 37 -10.85 -0.22 12.21
C THR A 37 -10.13 0.85 13.04
N LEU A 38 -10.69 2.05 13.08
CA LEU A 38 -10.18 3.16 13.89
C LEU A 38 -11.02 3.35 15.18
N PRO A 39 -10.41 3.80 16.30
CA PRO A 39 -8.98 4.05 16.46
C PRO A 39 -8.17 2.74 16.52
N TYR A 40 -6.92 2.79 16.04
CA TYR A 40 -6.01 1.65 16.15
C TYR A 40 -5.76 1.29 17.62
N GLN A 41 -5.80 0.00 17.93
CA GLN A 41 -5.48 -0.54 19.25
C GLN A 41 -4.39 -1.61 19.14
N THR A 42 -3.39 -1.53 20.01
CA THR A 42 -2.32 -2.54 20.07
C THR A 42 -2.91 -3.94 20.26
N GLY A 43 -2.50 -4.88 19.42
CA GLY A 43 -3.01 -6.26 19.40
C GLY A 43 -4.13 -6.50 18.38
N THR A 44 -4.67 -5.45 17.75
CA THR A 44 -5.61 -5.59 16.63
C THR A 44 -4.87 -5.82 15.32
N THR A 45 -5.50 -6.57 14.42
CA THR A 45 -5.01 -6.82 13.07
C THR A 45 -5.96 -6.22 12.04
N ALA A 46 -5.39 -5.61 11.01
CA ALA A 46 -6.18 -5.13 9.89
C ALA A 46 -6.60 -6.28 8.99
N ARG A 47 -7.78 -6.16 8.38
CA ARG A 47 -8.22 -7.15 7.41
C ARG A 47 -7.50 -6.91 6.08
N ALA A 48 -6.80 -7.92 5.57
CA ALA A 48 -6.25 -7.88 4.23
C ALA A 48 -7.38 -7.88 3.19
N VAL A 49 -7.29 -7.00 2.19
CA VAL A 49 -8.28 -6.87 1.11
C VAL A 49 -7.59 -6.82 -0.25
N SER A 50 -8.18 -7.46 -1.25
CA SER A 50 -7.80 -7.23 -2.64
C SER A 50 -8.23 -5.83 -3.10
N PRO A 51 -7.61 -5.27 -4.15
CA PRO A 51 -8.04 -3.99 -4.73
C PRO A 51 -9.53 -3.97 -5.13
N GLN A 52 -10.04 -5.11 -5.64
CA GLN A 52 -11.45 -5.25 -5.99
C GLN A 52 -12.37 -5.24 -4.77
N GLN A 53 -11.94 -5.81 -3.64
CA GLN A 53 -12.68 -5.70 -2.38
C GLN A 53 -12.67 -4.26 -1.86
N ALA A 54 -11.55 -3.55 -1.94
CA ALA A 54 -11.46 -2.15 -1.53
C ALA A 54 -12.42 -1.25 -2.34
N ILE A 55 -12.51 -1.44 -3.65
CA ILE A 55 -13.48 -0.71 -4.51
C ILE A 55 -14.93 -1.00 -4.08
N ARG A 56 -15.25 -2.27 -3.81
CA ARG A 56 -16.59 -2.64 -3.32
C ARG A 56 -16.91 -2.05 -1.96
N LEU A 57 -15.95 -1.98 -1.04
CA LEU A 57 -16.12 -1.34 0.26
C LEU A 57 -16.40 0.15 0.11
N ALA A 58 -15.61 0.86 -0.70
CA ALA A 58 -15.85 2.28 -0.98
C ALA A 58 -17.26 2.52 -1.55
N GLY A 59 -17.70 1.68 -2.50
CA GLY A 59 -19.05 1.74 -3.06
C GLY A 59 -20.16 1.43 -2.04
N ALA A 60 -19.96 0.42 -1.19
CA ALA A 60 -20.94 0.04 -0.16
C ALA A 60 -21.13 1.13 0.91
N HIS A 61 -20.06 1.87 1.22
CA HIS A 61 -20.10 2.99 2.16
C HIS A 61 -20.37 4.35 1.49
N ASN A 62 -20.52 4.37 0.16
CA ASN A 62 -20.72 5.58 -0.64
C ASN A 62 -19.66 6.68 -0.37
N VAL A 63 -18.40 6.28 -0.30
CA VAL A 63 -17.25 7.18 -0.09
C VAL A 63 -16.37 7.26 -1.34
N PRO A 64 -15.79 8.43 -1.65
CA PRO A 64 -14.87 8.57 -2.77
C PRO A 64 -13.54 7.88 -2.48
N ILE A 65 -12.95 7.27 -3.51
CA ILE A 65 -11.56 6.80 -3.46
C ILE A 65 -10.66 8.00 -3.76
N LEU A 66 -9.80 8.36 -2.82
CA LEU A 66 -8.80 9.40 -2.94
C LEU A 66 -7.46 8.81 -3.36
N TYR A 67 -6.57 9.66 -3.86
CA TYR A 67 -5.22 9.26 -4.26
C TYR A 67 -4.18 10.18 -3.64
N ASP A 68 -3.24 9.59 -2.91
CA ASP A 68 -2.09 10.31 -2.37
C ASP A 68 -0.96 10.31 -3.41
N THR A 69 -0.70 11.47 -4.00
CA THR A 69 0.34 11.64 -5.02
C THR A 69 1.76 11.54 -4.47
N THR A 70 1.96 11.70 -3.17
CA THR A 70 3.28 11.55 -2.53
C THR A 70 3.66 10.08 -2.41
N SER A 71 2.72 9.26 -1.92
CA SER A 71 2.95 7.82 -1.78
C SER A 71 2.64 7.02 -3.05
N GLN A 72 1.91 7.62 -4.00
CA GLN A 72 1.38 6.98 -5.21
C GLN A 72 0.43 5.82 -4.90
N ALA A 73 -0.47 6.02 -3.93
CA ALA A 73 -1.39 4.98 -3.48
C ALA A 73 -2.84 5.52 -3.26
N PRO A 74 -3.86 4.73 -3.59
CA PRO A 74 -5.25 5.08 -3.30
C PRO A 74 -5.61 4.79 -1.82
N HIS A 75 -6.57 5.55 -1.29
CA HIS A 75 -7.15 5.33 0.04
C HIS A 75 -8.58 5.90 0.15
N PHE A 76 -9.30 5.54 1.20
CA PHE A 76 -10.53 6.17 1.66
C PHE A 76 -10.67 5.92 3.16
N ASN A 77 -11.61 6.60 3.81
CA ASN A 77 -11.96 6.44 5.22
C ASN A 77 -13.46 6.18 5.37
#